data_AF-A0A0D2RGU0-F1
#
_entry.id   AF-A0A0D2RGU0-F1
#
_cell.length_a   1.000
_cell.length_b   1.000
_cell.length_c   1.000
_cell.angle_alpha   90.00
_cell.angle_beta   90.00
_cell.angle_gamma   90.00
#
_symmetry.space_group_name_H-M   'P 1'
#
loop_
_entity.id
_entity.type
_entity.pdbx_description
1 polymer ?
#
loop_
_entity_poly.entity_id
_entity_poly.type
_entity_poly.pdbx_seq_one_letter_code
_entity_poly.pdbx_strand_id
1 'polypeptide(L)' 'VEGGEAVTKSDAKSKFFNNHLELGKCILEEDDNPNKDGKCWNYCIVDCERRGVCKLMPGDHHECHCAC' A
#
# COMPACT_ATOMS: atom_id res chain seq x y z
N VAL A 1 17.34 15.38 -21.89
CA VAL A 1 17.41 15.13 -20.43
C VAL A 1 16.51 16.20 -19.82
N GLU A 2 15.39 15.91 -19.17
CA GLU A 2 14.93 14.74 -18.44
C GLU A 2 13.41 14.69 -18.58
N GLY A 3 12.84 13.50 -18.78
CA GLY A 3 11.40 13.30 -18.88
C GLY A 3 10.75 13.46 -17.51
N GLY A 4 10.13 14.61 -17.29
CA GLY A 4 9.20 14.82 -16.18
C GLY A 4 7.86 14.21 -16.54
N GLU A 5 7.70 12.90 -16.32
CA GLU A 5 6.37 12.32 -16.26
C GLU A 5 5.68 12.91 -15.03
N ALA A 6 4.81 13.88 -15.32
CA ALA A 6 3.84 14.37 -14.39
C ALA A 6 3.07 13.15 -13.86
N VAL A 7 3.37 12.74 -12.63
CA VAL A 7 2.53 11.83 -11.90
C VAL A 7 1.19 12.54 -11.75
N THR A 8 0.29 12.25 -12.68
CA THR A 8 -1.09 12.67 -12.60
C THR A 8 -1.56 12.19 -11.25
N LYS A 9 -2.07 13.14 -10.47
CA LYS A 9 -2.80 12.95 -9.22
C LYS A 9 -3.98 12.01 -9.53
N SER A 10 -3.70 10.72 -9.65
CA SER A 10 -4.67 9.72 -10.07
C SER A 10 -5.53 9.44 -8.86
N ASP A 11 -6.76 9.95 -8.95
CA ASP A 11 -7.92 9.40 -8.29
C ASP A 11 -7.68 9.04 -6.82
N ALA A 12 -7.60 10.07 -5.97
CA ALA A 12 -7.55 9.94 -4.51
C ALA A 12 -8.73 9.12 -3.91
N LYS A 13 -9.67 8.67 -4.75
CA LYS A 13 -10.80 7.79 -4.40
C LYS A 13 -10.56 6.31 -4.76
N SER A 14 -9.50 5.97 -5.49
CA SER A 14 -9.28 4.62 -6.03
C SER A 14 -8.43 3.69 -5.14
N LYS A 15 -7.84 4.20 -4.06
CA LYS A 15 -7.04 3.41 -3.09
C LYS A 15 -7.87 2.77 -1.96
N PHE A 16 -9.18 3.01 -1.93
CA PHE A 16 -10.06 2.47 -0.88
C PHE A 16 -10.37 0.99 -1.14
N PHE A 17 -10.11 0.14 -0.13
CA PHE A 17 -10.42 -1.29 -0.10
C PHE A 17 -9.82 -2.17 -1.21
N ASN A 18 -8.70 -1.78 -1.82
CA ASN A 18 -8.04 -2.57 -2.87
C ASN A 18 -6.73 -3.21 -2.38
N ASN A 19 -6.39 -4.35 -2.99
CA ASN A 19 -5.06 -4.94 -2.86
C ASN A 19 -4.12 -4.20 -3.82
N HIS A 20 -2.95 -3.81 -3.35
CA HIS A 20 -1.97 -3.08 -4.14
C HIS A 20 -0.82 -4.01 -4.55
N LEU A 21 -1.08 -4.80 -5.60
CA LEU A 21 -0.10 -5.72 -6.21
C LEU A 21 1.21 -5.01 -6.63
N GLU A 22 1.13 -3.72 -6.97
CA GLU A 22 2.27 -2.87 -7.32
C GLU A 22 3.32 -2.76 -6.21
N LEU A 23 2.93 -2.97 -4.95
CA LEU A 23 3.84 -2.97 -3.78
C LEU A 23 4.51 -4.32 -3.54
N GLY A 24 4.11 -5.33 -4.32
CA GLY A 24 4.57 -6.71 -4.21
C GLY A 24 4.11 -7.40 -2.93
N LYS A 25 4.74 -8.56 -2.66
CA LYS A 25 4.50 -9.34 -1.45
C LYS A 25 4.95 -8.56 -0.22
N CYS A 26 4.29 -8.76 0.91
CA CYS A 26 4.61 -8.06 2.14
C CYS A 26 4.89 -9.01 3.32
N ILE A 27 5.59 -8.50 4.33
CA ILE A 27 6.01 -9.20 5.53
C ILE A 27 5.20 -8.65 6.71
N LEU A 28 4.50 -9.55 7.40
CA LEU A 28 3.77 -9.23 8.64
C LEU A 28 4.71 -8.63 9.69
N GLU A 29 4.24 -7.62 10.42
CA GLU A 29 4.95 -6.88 11.48
C GLU A 29 6.17 -6.07 11.04
N GLU A 30 6.46 -6.05 9.74
CA GLU A 30 7.49 -5.21 9.12
C GLU A 30 6.82 -4.21 8.18
N ASP A 31 6.16 -4.70 7.14
CA ASP A 31 5.59 -3.86 6.08
C ASP A 31 4.27 -3.19 6.47
N ASP A 32 3.53 -3.74 7.42
CA ASP A 32 2.30 -3.15 7.99
C ASP A 32 2.54 -2.44 9.33
N ASN A 33 3.80 -2.28 9.75
CA ASN A 33 4.15 -1.71 11.04
C ASN A 33 4.38 -0.19 10.96
N PRO A 34 3.66 0.63 11.75
CA PRO A 34 3.88 2.08 11.81
C PRO A 34 5.25 2.51 12.30
N ASN A 35 5.88 1.67 13.13
CA ASN A 35 7.11 2.03 13.83
C ASN A 35 8.37 1.60 13.07
N LYS A 36 8.20 0.94 11.93
CA LYS A 36 9.31 0.41 11.11
C LYS A 36 9.30 0.95 9.69
N ASP A 37 8.60 2.06 9.45
CA ASP A 37 8.41 2.60 8.10
C ASP A 37 7.85 1.58 7.10
N GLY A 38 6.96 0.70 7.57
CA GLY A 38 6.42 -0.39 6.78
C GLY A 38 5.79 0.10 5.48
N LYS A 39 6.13 -0.52 4.35
CA LYS A 39 5.70 -0.03 3.03
C LYS A 39 4.17 -0.03 2.85
N CYS A 40 3.48 -1.04 3.37
CA CYS A 40 2.01 -1.10 3.32
C CYS A 40 1.43 0.00 4.20
N TRP A 41 1.99 0.20 5.40
CA TRP A 41 1.58 1.27 6.29
C TRP A 41 1.72 2.64 5.62
N ASN A 42 2.93 2.95 5.14
CA ASN A 42 3.29 4.25 4.57
C ASN A 42 2.56 4.55 3.27
N TYR A 43 2.34 3.55 2.40
CA TYR A 43 1.59 3.77 1.17
C TYR A 43 0.13 4.11 1.43
N CYS A 44 -0.51 3.43 2.39
CA CYS A 44 -1.93 3.61 2.66
C CYS A 44 -2.22 4.85 3.52
N ILE A 45 -1.35 5.21 4.48
CA ILE A 45 -1.62 6.34 5.40
C ILE A 45 -1.68 7.70 4.69
N VAL A 46 -1.02 7.86 3.54
CA VAL A 46 -0.98 9.13 2.78
C VAL A 46 -2.37 9.55 2.30
N ASP A 47 -3.22 8.58 1.96
CA ASP A 47 -4.54 8.82 1.36
C ASP A 47 -5.68 8.30 2.26
N CYS A 48 -5.36 7.86 3.48
CA CYS A 48 -6.30 7.17 4.34
C CYS A 48 -5.94 7.28 5.83
N GLU A 49 -6.89 7.72 6.66
CA GLU A 49 -6.73 7.71 8.12
C GLU A 49 -6.58 6.29 8.68
N ARG A 50 -7.02 5.28 7.91
CA ARG A 50 -6.81 3.88 8.24
C ARG A 50 -5.62 3.28 7.49
N ARG A 51 -4.89 2.51 8.26
CA ARG A 51 -3.57 1.94 8.00
C ARG A 51 -3.63 0.83 6.95
N GLY A 52 -2.52 0.65 6.24
CA GLY A 52 -2.30 -0.51 5.37
C GLY A 52 -1.89 -1.73 6.18
N VAL A 53 -2.38 -2.91 5.79
CA VAL A 53 -2.11 -4.19 6.45
C VAL A 53 -1.58 -5.22 5.46
N CYS A 54 -0.83 -6.19 5.97
CA CYS A 54 -0.47 -7.38 5.20
C CYS A 54 -1.61 -8.39 5.23
N LYS A 55 -2.32 -8.54 4.09
CA LYS A 55 -3.46 -9.46 3.97
C LYS A 55 -3.02 -10.76 3.30
N LEU A 56 -3.40 -11.90 3.90
CA LEU A 56 -3.23 -13.21 3.28
C LEU A 56 -4.15 -13.35 2.06
N MET A 57 -3.54 -13.68 0.92
CA MET A 57 -4.20 -13.86 -0.35
C MET A 57 -4.36 -15.35 -0.69
N PRO A 58 -5.31 -15.71 -1.57
CA PRO A 58 -5.39 -17.05 -2.13
C PRO A 58 -4.06 -17.39 -2.84
N GLY A 59 -3.40 -18.48 -2.43
CA GLY A 59 -2.06 -18.84 -2.92
C GLY A 59 -0.94 -18.71 -1.89
N ASP A 60 -1.27 -18.54 -0.61
CA ASP A 60 -0.34 -18.50 0.53
C ASP A 60 0.73 -17.39 0.42
N HIS A 61 0.35 -16.24 -0.10
CA HIS A 61 1.18 -15.04 -0.08
C HIS A 61 0.46 -13.86 0.55
N HIS A 62 1.22 -12.91 1.08
CA HIS A 62 0.69 -11.70 1.71
C HIS A 62 0.87 -10.51 0.78
N GLU A 63 -0.16 -9.66 0.70
CA GLU A 63 -0.14 -8.43 -0.10
C GLU A 63 -0.58 -7.24 0.75
N CYS A 64 -0.07 -6.05 0.39
CA CYS A 64 -0.52 -4.81 1.02
C CYS A 64 -1.98 -4.55 0.67
N HIS A 65 -2.80 -4.37 1.71
CA HIS A 65 -4.20 -4.02 1.60
C HIS A 65 -4.47 -2.74 2.39
N CYS A 66 -4.99 -1.71 1.72
CA CYS A 66 -5.39 -0.48 2.41
C CYS A 66 -6.77 -0.68 3.05
N ALA A 67 -6.80 -0.80 4.38
CA ALA A 67 -8.02 -1.01 5.14
C ALA A 67 -8.72 0.33 5.47
N CYS A 68 -9.01 1.09 4.43
CA CYS A 68 -9.76 2.34 4.44
C CYS A 68 -11.25 2.05 4.41
#